data_AF-A0A9P5M1X3-F1
#
_entry.id   AF-A0A9P5M1X3-F1
#
_cell.length_a   1.000
_cell.length_b   1.000
_cell.length_c   1.000
_cell.angle_alpha   90.00
_cell.angle_beta   90.00
_cell.angle_gamma   90.00
#
_symmetry.space_group_name_H-M   'P 1'
#
loop_
_entity.id
_entity.type
_entity.pdbx_description
1 polymer ?
#
loop_
_entity_poly.entity_id
_entity_poly.type
_entity_poly.pdbx_seq_one_letter_code
_entity_poly.pdbx_strand_id
1 'polypeptide(L)'
;MFPYPIDGSKATRRIARKSLWIEVNVPLAPTLKPGGYDQNPFPLITSPSNQPAIWALPRINLSTLPWVKSSNLDWLNRVDDQIYSAREKRIFGDNDSSTNDFPRALLQLKYILVDIMVHMNTTKLCGVFVKGATMSEHVGDSLLVSNGLRHSRETSSLVFDGWAITDFLGQRPSPPALLHLVSYSVTRNGHILWKKMIPAAVESCRRGWEHDSSCAYRGTQAPLSIEPYVSPICKCGEGKDVVDYPEDALVAPFKTKATRIALPLLSAVSYVEAMDPPELSQS
;
A
#
# COMPACT_ATOMS: atom_id res chain seq x y z
N MET A 1 4.07 -16.39 -17.18
CA MET A 1 4.29 -15.40 -16.11
C MET A 1 5.34 -15.99 -15.18
N PHE A 2 6.40 -15.24 -14.86
CA PHE A 2 7.45 -15.72 -13.97
C PHE A 2 7.01 -15.56 -12.51
N PRO A 3 7.26 -16.54 -11.63
CA PRO A 3 6.85 -16.48 -10.22
C PRO A 3 7.67 -15.47 -9.42
N TYR A 4 8.83 -15.06 -9.94
CA TYR A 4 9.72 -14.05 -9.36
C TYR A 4 9.94 -12.93 -10.38
N PRO A 5 10.18 -11.70 -9.92
CA PRO A 5 10.55 -10.60 -10.81
C PRO A 5 11.81 -10.93 -11.59
N ILE A 6 11.74 -10.55 -12.85
CA ILE A 6 12.76 -10.81 -13.85
C ILE A 6 13.28 -9.48 -14.39
N ASP A 7 14.54 -9.46 -14.76
CA ASP A 7 15.11 -8.32 -15.44
C ASP A 7 14.88 -8.47 -16.95
N GLY A 8 13.71 -7.97 -17.39
CA GLY A 8 13.30 -8.01 -18.79
C GLY A 8 14.26 -7.27 -19.73
N SER A 9 15.05 -6.31 -19.22
CA SER A 9 16.06 -5.61 -20.04
C SER A 9 17.19 -6.56 -20.49
N LYS A 10 17.38 -7.67 -19.78
CA LYS A 10 18.37 -8.72 -20.08
C LYS A 10 17.74 -9.97 -20.68
N ALA A 11 16.50 -9.90 -21.15
CA ALA A 11 15.84 -11.02 -21.79
C ALA A 11 16.56 -11.40 -23.10
N THR A 12 16.92 -12.67 -23.22
CA THR A 12 17.48 -13.24 -24.44
C THR A 12 16.50 -14.23 -25.05
N ARG A 13 16.36 -14.20 -26.37
CA ARG A 13 15.45 -15.09 -27.11
C ARG A 13 16.24 -16.02 -28.02
N ARG A 14 15.88 -17.30 -28.01
CA ARG A 14 16.38 -18.29 -28.96
C ARG A 14 15.20 -18.88 -29.74
N ILE A 15 15.27 -18.75 -31.06
CA ILE A 15 14.21 -19.21 -31.97
C ILE A 15 14.76 -20.37 -32.77
N ALA A 16 14.28 -21.58 -32.49
CA ALA A 16 14.66 -22.77 -33.25
C ALA A 16 13.64 -22.98 -34.38
N ARG A 17 13.93 -22.41 -35.56
CA ARG A 17 12.99 -22.39 -36.70
C ARG A 17 12.65 -23.79 -37.25
N LYS A 18 13.58 -24.75 -37.15
CA LYS A 18 13.37 -26.13 -37.64
C LYS A 18 12.54 -26.99 -36.68
N SER A 19 12.66 -26.76 -35.38
CA SER A 19 11.97 -27.49 -34.32
C SER A 19 10.82 -26.70 -33.69
N LEU A 20 10.45 -25.57 -34.29
CA LEU A 20 9.30 -24.72 -33.98
C LEU A 20 9.15 -24.35 -32.49
N TRP A 21 10.25 -24.08 -31.79
CA TRP A 21 10.20 -23.60 -30.40
C TRP A 21 10.90 -22.25 -30.22
N ILE A 22 10.42 -21.51 -29.24
CA ILE A 22 10.97 -20.23 -28.79
C ILE A 22 11.30 -20.39 -27.31
N GLU A 23 12.58 -20.21 -26.97
CA GLU A 23 13.06 -20.17 -25.59
C GLU A 23 13.34 -18.71 -25.25
N VAL A 24 12.85 -18.30 -24.09
CA VAL A 24 13.08 -16.96 -23.56
C VAL A 24 13.81 -17.14 -22.23
N ASN A 25 15.09 -16.77 -22.21
CA ASN A 25 15.91 -16.78 -21.02
C ASN A 25 15.93 -15.38 -20.42
N VAL A 26 15.41 -15.25 -19.21
CA VAL A 26 15.38 -13.99 -18.48
C VAL A 26 15.99 -14.20 -17.10
N PRO A 27 17.01 -13.41 -16.71
CA PRO A 27 17.57 -13.51 -15.37
C PRO A 27 16.59 -12.98 -14.33
N LEU A 28 16.71 -13.50 -13.10
CA LEU A 28 16.00 -12.95 -11.94
C LEU A 28 16.44 -11.50 -11.72
N ALA A 29 15.48 -10.62 -11.42
CA ALA A 29 15.77 -9.27 -10.98
C ALA A 29 16.21 -9.32 -9.51
N PRO A 30 17.45 -8.89 -9.18
CA PRO A 30 17.85 -8.74 -7.79
C PRO A 30 17.02 -7.63 -7.15
N THR A 31 16.59 -7.82 -5.90
CA THR A 31 15.86 -6.80 -5.11
C THR A 31 16.60 -5.46 -4.99
N LEU A 32 17.92 -5.49 -5.14
CA LEU A 32 18.84 -4.36 -4.98
C LEU A 32 19.20 -3.65 -6.29
N LYS A 33 18.79 -4.16 -7.45
CA LYS A 33 19.06 -3.52 -8.74
C LYS A 33 17.76 -3.01 -9.35
N PRO A 34 17.79 -1.87 -10.06
CA PRO A 34 16.66 -1.46 -10.89
C PRO A 34 16.26 -2.57 -11.85
N GLY A 35 14.96 -2.80 -11.99
CA GLY A 35 14.37 -3.90 -12.75
C GLY A 35 13.40 -4.76 -11.93
N GLY A 36 12.28 -5.12 -12.54
CA GLY A 36 11.29 -6.06 -12.00
C GLY A 36 10.51 -5.53 -10.79
N TYR A 37 11.13 -5.53 -9.61
CA TYR A 37 10.49 -5.14 -8.33
C TYR A 37 10.22 -3.64 -8.20
N ASP A 38 11.05 -2.80 -8.82
CA ASP A 38 10.90 -1.34 -8.83
C ASP A 38 9.69 -0.87 -9.67
N GLN A 39 9.31 -1.65 -10.67
CA GLN A 39 8.22 -1.30 -11.58
C GLN A 39 6.85 -1.40 -10.91
N ASN A 40 6.56 -2.47 -10.18
CA ASN A 40 5.35 -2.56 -9.37
C ASN A 40 5.53 -3.61 -8.25
N PRO A 41 5.78 -3.19 -7.00
CA PRO A 41 5.93 -4.13 -5.89
C PRO A 41 4.58 -4.74 -5.43
N PHE A 42 3.46 -4.17 -5.86
CA PHE A 42 2.10 -4.60 -5.48
C PHE A 42 1.27 -4.97 -6.72
N PRO A 43 1.70 -5.92 -7.58
CA PRO A 43 0.98 -6.26 -8.79
C PRO A 43 -0.37 -6.90 -8.48
N LEU A 44 -1.38 -6.49 -9.24
CA LEU A 44 -2.60 -7.24 -9.44
C LEU A 44 -2.52 -7.89 -10.80
N ILE A 45 -2.85 -9.17 -10.84
CA ILE A 45 -2.93 -9.95 -12.06
C ILE A 45 -4.39 -10.09 -12.46
N THR A 46 -4.67 -9.95 -13.75
CA THR A 46 -6.01 -10.24 -14.26
C THR A 46 -6.10 -11.75 -14.52
N SER A 47 -7.02 -12.43 -13.84
CA SER A 47 -7.29 -13.84 -14.09
C SER A 47 -7.91 -14.05 -15.48
N PRO A 48 -7.93 -15.28 -16.03
CA PRO A 48 -8.67 -15.58 -17.25
C PRO A 48 -10.18 -15.23 -17.19
N SER A 49 -10.75 -15.12 -15.99
CA SER A 49 -12.12 -14.65 -15.77
C SER A 49 -12.28 -13.12 -15.79
N ASN A 50 -11.24 -12.38 -16.20
CA ASN A 50 -11.17 -10.92 -16.18
C ASN A 50 -11.46 -10.32 -14.79
N GLN A 51 -11.10 -11.04 -13.74
CA GLN A 51 -11.19 -10.57 -12.36
C GLN A 51 -9.80 -10.21 -11.87
N PRO A 52 -9.61 -9.04 -11.23
CA PRO A 52 -8.35 -8.74 -10.59
C PRO A 52 -8.10 -9.73 -9.45
N ALA A 53 -6.89 -10.25 -9.39
CA ALA A 53 -6.42 -11.13 -8.35
C ALA A 53 -5.12 -10.59 -7.77
N ILE A 54 -5.07 -10.54 -6.45
CA ILE A 54 -3.88 -10.13 -5.71
C ILE A 54 -2.73 -11.13 -5.94
N TRP A 55 -1.52 -10.60 -6.15
CA TRP A 55 -0.30 -11.40 -6.31
C TRP A 55 0.68 -11.24 -5.15
N ALA A 56 1.04 -10.01 -4.78
CA ALA A 56 2.10 -9.76 -3.81
C ALA A 56 1.63 -9.61 -2.36
N LEU A 57 0.45 -9.04 -2.10
CA LEU A 57 -0.09 -9.01 -0.74
C LEU A 57 -0.81 -10.33 -0.43
N PRO A 58 -0.79 -10.80 0.83
CA PRO A 58 -1.58 -11.95 1.23
C PRO A 58 -3.07 -11.67 1.07
N ARG A 59 -3.88 -12.71 0.87
CA ARG A 59 -5.34 -12.60 0.93
C ARG A 59 -5.79 -12.59 2.38
N ILE A 60 -6.19 -11.43 2.88
CA ILE A 60 -6.53 -11.24 4.29
C ILE A 60 -8.04 -11.39 4.48
N ASN A 61 -8.45 -12.34 5.31
CA ASN A 61 -9.84 -12.40 5.76
C ASN A 61 -10.00 -11.63 7.08
N LEU A 62 -10.30 -10.33 6.97
CA LEU A 62 -10.38 -9.42 8.12
C LEU A 62 -11.32 -9.95 9.22
N SER A 63 -12.47 -10.54 8.88
CA SER A 63 -13.44 -11.04 9.87
C SER A 63 -12.89 -12.18 10.75
N THR A 64 -11.86 -12.89 10.30
CA THR A 64 -11.22 -13.99 11.05
C THR A 64 -10.06 -13.52 11.91
N LEU A 65 -9.54 -12.31 11.67
CA LEU A 65 -8.40 -11.80 12.43
C LEU A 65 -8.88 -11.11 13.73
N PRO A 66 -8.28 -11.45 14.88
CA PRO A 66 -8.61 -10.80 16.14
C PRO A 66 -8.21 -9.32 16.13
N TRP A 67 -9.03 -8.50 16.77
CA TRP A 67 -8.72 -7.10 17.04
C TRP A 67 -7.57 -7.00 18.04
N VAL A 68 -6.64 -6.09 17.75
CA VAL A 68 -5.61 -5.69 18.71
C VAL A 68 -6.27 -4.78 19.74
N LYS A 69 -6.52 -5.33 20.93
CA LYS A 69 -7.02 -4.57 22.07
C LYS A 69 -5.85 -4.31 23.01
N SER A 70 -5.51 -3.05 23.20
CA SER A 70 -4.56 -2.65 24.23
C SER A 70 -5.08 -1.41 24.92
N SER A 71 -4.97 -1.38 26.25
CA SER A 71 -5.23 -0.18 27.06
C SER A 71 -4.15 0.88 26.85
N ASN A 72 -2.95 0.47 26.42
CA ASN A 72 -1.84 1.35 26.07
C ASN A 72 -1.24 0.94 24.71
N LEU A 73 -1.28 1.83 23.72
CA LEU A 73 -0.68 1.63 22.40
C LEU A 73 0.71 2.26 22.25
N ASP A 74 1.33 2.73 23.33
CA ASP A 74 2.69 3.30 23.32
C ASP A 74 3.73 2.34 22.74
N TRP A 75 3.48 1.04 22.84
CA TRP A 75 4.34 0.01 22.23
C TRP A 75 4.36 0.08 20.70
N LEU A 76 3.32 0.64 20.05
CA LEU A 76 3.30 0.85 18.61
C LEU A 76 4.41 1.81 18.16
N ASN A 77 4.78 2.79 19.00
CA ASN A 77 5.90 3.71 18.72
C ASN A 77 7.26 3.00 18.64
N ARG A 78 7.34 1.72 19.04
CA ARG A 78 8.56 0.89 18.97
C ARG A 78 8.50 -0.14 17.84
N VAL A 79 7.42 -0.18 17.07
CA VAL A 79 7.27 -1.14 15.94
C VAL A 79 8.32 -0.83 14.86
N ASP A 80 8.56 0.46 14.63
CA ASP A 80 9.55 1.07 13.75
C ASP A 80 10.92 0.38 13.88
N ASP A 81 11.41 0.23 15.11
CA ASP A 81 12.72 -0.35 15.40
C ASP A 81 12.86 -1.81 14.97
N GLN A 82 11.73 -2.53 14.90
CA GLN A 82 11.67 -3.96 14.64
C GLN A 82 11.37 -4.31 13.18
N ILE A 83 10.80 -3.38 12.41
CA ILE A 83 10.40 -3.64 11.02
C ILE A 83 11.43 -3.22 9.99
N TYR A 84 12.35 -2.32 10.32
CA TYR A 84 13.34 -1.82 9.38
C TYR A 84 14.61 -2.66 9.38
N SER A 85 15.15 -2.95 8.20
CA SER A 85 16.48 -3.56 8.10
C SER A 85 17.59 -2.57 8.44
N ALA A 86 18.78 -3.06 8.77
CA ALA A 86 19.96 -2.24 9.02
C ALA A 86 20.28 -1.30 7.83
N ARG A 87 19.94 -1.72 6.60
CA ARG A 87 20.06 -0.87 5.41
C ARG A 87 19.07 0.29 5.44
N GLU A 88 17.79 0.00 5.71
CA GLU A 88 16.73 1.01 5.80
C GLU A 88 17.03 2.05 6.89
N LYS A 89 17.56 1.61 8.03
CA LYS A 89 17.98 2.49 9.12
C LYS A 89 19.13 3.43 8.75
N ARG A 90 20.09 2.97 7.93
CA ARG A 90 21.14 3.86 7.40
C ARG A 90 20.60 4.91 6.43
N ILE A 91 19.54 4.60 5.68
CA ILE A 91 18.89 5.56 4.79
C ILE A 91 18.22 6.68 5.59
N PHE A 92 17.66 6.39 6.78
CA PHE A 92 17.12 7.43 7.67
C PHE A 92 18.18 8.42 8.16
N GLY A 93 19.40 7.95 8.42
CA GLY A 93 20.51 8.79 8.88
C GLY A 93 21.16 9.63 7.77
N ASP A 94 20.78 9.41 6.51
CA ASP A 94 21.34 10.11 5.36
C ASP A 94 20.48 11.32 4.98
N ASN A 95 21.03 12.53 5.18
CA ASN A 95 20.37 13.81 4.92
C ASN A 95 20.22 14.13 3.42
N ASP A 96 20.68 13.27 2.51
CA ASP A 96 20.58 13.52 1.08
C ASP A 96 19.15 13.31 0.54
N SER A 97 18.33 14.34 0.73
CA SER A 97 16.95 14.45 0.23
C SER A 97 16.84 14.57 -1.30
N SER A 98 17.97 14.61 -2.02
CA SER A 98 17.98 14.91 -3.46
C SER A 98 17.58 13.73 -4.35
N THR A 99 17.63 12.49 -3.82
CA THR A 99 17.36 11.28 -4.60
C THR A 99 15.93 10.78 -4.38
N ASN A 100 15.07 10.95 -5.39
CA ASN A 100 13.75 10.32 -5.46
C ASN A 100 13.89 8.91 -6.04
N ASP A 101 14.63 8.02 -5.38
CA ASP A 101 14.83 6.64 -5.83
C ASP A 101 13.76 5.67 -5.24
N PHE A 102 13.72 4.44 -5.75
CA PHE A 102 12.74 3.45 -5.32
C PHE A 102 12.93 3.00 -3.85
N PRO A 103 14.16 2.70 -3.36
CA PRO A 103 14.37 2.34 -1.96
C PRO A 103 13.89 3.40 -0.97
N ARG A 104 14.18 4.68 -1.19
CA ARG A 104 13.70 5.77 -0.32
C ARG A 104 12.18 5.92 -0.39
N ALA A 105 11.59 5.78 -1.58
CA ALA A 105 10.14 5.82 -1.74
C ALA A 105 9.44 4.67 -1.00
N LEU A 106 9.99 3.46 -1.07
CA LEU A 106 9.45 2.30 -0.35
C LEU A 106 9.60 2.45 1.16
N LEU A 107 10.75 2.96 1.62
CA LEU A 107 10.95 3.28 3.03
C LEU A 107 9.97 4.34 3.53
N GLN A 108 9.75 5.41 2.75
CA GLN A 108 8.75 6.44 3.07
C GLN A 108 7.33 5.84 3.17
N LEU A 109 6.95 4.94 2.26
CA LEU A 109 5.68 4.24 2.33
C LEU A 109 5.56 3.40 3.62
N LYS A 110 6.59 2.64 3.97
CA LYS A 110 6.63 1.84 5.21
C LYS A 110 6.46 2.72 6.45
N TYR A 111 7.22 3.81 6.52
CA TYR A 111 7.17 4.77 7.62
C TYR A 111 5.78 5.39 7.79
N ILE A 112 5.19 5.90 6.71
CA ILE A 112 3.86 6.51 6.78
C ILE A 112 2.79 5.48 7.17
N LEU A 113 2.90 4.24 6.70
CA LEU A 113 1.96 3.19 7.09
C LEU A 113 2.01 2.92 8.60
N VAL A 114 3.20 2.86 9.19
CA VAL A 114 3.39 2.69 10.64
C VAL A 114 2.86 3.88 11.40
N ASP A 115 3.19 5.09 10.95
CA ASP A 115 2.74 6.31 11.60
C ASP A 115 1.20 6.44 11.60
N ILE A 116 0.53 6.03 10.51
CA ILE A 116 -0.92 5.92 10.45
C ILE A 116 -1.44 4.91 11.49
N MET A 117 -0.80 3.74 11.60
CA MET A 117 -1.18 2.72 12.59
C MET A 117 -0.98 3.18 14.04
N VAL A 118 0.03 4.02 14.30
CA VAL A 118 0.28 4.62 15.63
C VAL A 118 -0.81 5.65 15.96
N HIS A 119 -1.14 6.53 15.01
CA HIS A 119 -2.02 7.68 15.25
C HIS A 119 -3.52 7.40 15.08
N MET A 120 -3.91 6.20 14.68
CA MET A 120 -5.30 5.85 14.37
C MET A 120 -6.31 5.90 15.55
N ASN A 121 -5.81 5.97 16.79
CA ASN A 121 -6.64 6.23 17.97
C ASN A 121 -6.84 7.72 18.23
N THR A 122 -5.92 8.56 17.76
CA THR A 122 -5.99 10.02 17.89
C THR A 122 -6.78 10.64 16.76
N THR A 123 -6.60 10.14 15.53
CA THR A 123 -7.41 10.54 14.37
C THR A 123 -7.91 9.32 13.62
N LYS A 124 -9.15 9.40 13.12
CA LYS A 124 -9.71 8.40 12.23
C LYS A 124 -9.50 8.73 10.76
N LEU A 125 -9.02 9.94 10.43
CA LEU A 125 -8.91 10.42 9.06
C LEU A 125 -7.48 10.88 8.77
N CYS A 126 -6.84 10.20 7.83
CA CYS A 126 -5.50 10.54 7.35
C CYS A 126 -5.53 10.81 5.85
N GLY A 127 -4.63 11.64 5.34
CA GLY A 127 -4.50 11.93 3.92
C GLY A 127 -3.07 11.75 3.44
N VAL A 128 -2.90 11.17 2.25
CA VAL A 128 -1.62 11.04 1.55
C VAL A 128 -1.58 11.97 0.34
N PHE A 129 -0.53 12.79 0.26
CA PHE A 129 -0.44 13.91 -0.70
C PHE A 129 0.92 13.94 -1.39
N VAL A 130 0.96 14.15 -2.69
CA VAL A 130 2.23 14.37 -3.41
C VAL A 130 2.78 15.78 -3.16
N LYS A 131 4.05 15.89 -2.77
CA LYS A 131 4.73 17.17 -2.53
C LYS A 131 4.84 17.98 -3.82
N GLY A 132 4.49 19.27 -3.76
CA GLY A 132 4.70 20.21 -4.86
C GLY A 132 3.69 20.16 -6.00
N ALA A 133 2.61 19.36 -5.90
CA ALA A 133 1.50 19.46 -6.85
C ALA A 133 0.61 20.66 -6.48
N THR A 134 0.68 21.75 -7.24
CA THR A 134 -0.32 22.83 -7.19
C THR A 134 -1.65 22.32 -7.78
N MET A 135 -2.84 22.72 -7.30
CA MET A 135 -3.31 24.11 -7.14
C MET A 135 -4.11 24.32 -5.82
N SER A 136 -3.62 25.18 -4.93
CA SER A 136 -4.25 25.61 -3.66
C SER A 136 -4.57 24.48 -2.65
N GLU A 137 -3.49 23.94 -2.07
CA GLU A 137 -3.36 23.48 -0.68
C GLU A 137 -4.58 22.80 -0.03
N HIS A 138 -4.46 21.48 0.18
CA HIS A 138 -5.26 20.63 1.08
C HIS A 138 -6.44 19.81 0.51
N VAL A 139 -6.52 19.55 -0.79
CA VAL A 139 -7.41 18.47 -1.29
C VAL A 139 -6.59 17.20 -1.50
N GLY A 140 -6.84 16.19 -0.66
CA GLY A 140 -6.08 14.95 -0.63
C GLY A 140 -6.29 14.07 -1.85
N ASP A 141 -5.23 13.38 -2.25
CA ASP A 141 -5.29 12.46 -3.39
C ASP A 141 -5.78 11.07 -2.99
N SER A 142 -5.55 10.70 -1.73
CA SER A 142 -6.16 9.52 -1.11
C SER A 142 -6.37 9.81 0.36
N LEU A 143 -7.62 9.69 0.81
CA LEU A 143 -7.96 9.72 2.23
C LEU A 143 -8.09 8.29 2.72
N LEU A 144 -7.61 8.05 3.93
CA LEU A 144 -7.71 6.79 4.64
C LEU A 144 -8.53 7.00 5.90
N VAL A 145 -9.54 6.16 6.08
CA VAL A 145 -10.37 6.12 7.30
C VAL A 145 -10.00 4.88 8.09
N SER A 146 -9.50 5.09 9.31
CA SER A 146 -9.03 4.03 10.19
C SER A 146 -10.18 3.38 10.93
N ASN A 147 -10.27 2.05 10.92
CA ASN A 147 -11.15 1.31 11.82
C ASN A 147 -10.38 0.91 13.09
N GLY A 148 -9.40 0.04 12.91
CA GLY A 148 -8.74 -0.72 13.97
C GLY A 148 -7.51 -1.48 13.44
N LEU A 149 -6.68 -1.99 14.35
CA LEU A 149 -5.63 -2.94 14.02
C LEU A 149 -6.13 -4.36 14.26
N ARG A 150 -5.78 -5.26 13.36
CA ARG A 150 -5.97 -6.70 13.53
C ARG A 150 -4.62 -7.40 13.58
N HIS A 151 -4.55 -8.50 14.31
CA HIS A 151 -3.35 -9.33 14.36
C HIS A 151 -3.49 -10.51 13.40
N SER A 152 -2.66 -10.54 12.37
CA SER A 152 -2.56 -11.69 11.46
C SER A 152 -1.76 -12.80 12.12
N ARG A 153 -2.43 -13.91 12.47
CA ARG A 153 -1.76 -15.09 13.03
C ARG A 153 -0.83 -15.77 12.04
N GLU A 154 -1.16 -15.71 10.75
CA GLU A 154 -0.39 -16.34 9.68
C GLU A 154 0.97 -15.66 9.46
N THR A 155 0.98 -14.33 9.53
CA THR A 155 2.19 -13.53 9.32
C THR A 155 2.82 -13.04 10.63
N SER A 156 2.20 -13.34 11.78
CA SER A 156 2.56 -12.81 13.10
C SER A 156 2.82 -11.30 13.07
N SER A 157 1.94 -10.58 12.37
CA SER A 157 2.12 -9.16 12.05
C SER A 157 0.80 -8.39 12.16
N LEU A 158 0.91 -7.07 12.23
CA LEU A 158 -0.23 -6.16 12.28
C LEU A 158 -0.84 -5.97 10.89
N VAL A 159 -2.16 -5.83 10.87
CA VAL A 159 -2.93 -5.46 9.69
C VAL A 159 -3.80 -4.27 10.04
N PHE A 160 -3.66 -3.19 9.27
CA PHE A 160 -4.56 -2.06 9.31
C PHE A 160 -5.86 -2.42 8.60
N ASP A 161 -6.98 -2.29 9.31
CA ASP A 161 -8.35 -2.41 8.80
C ASP A 161 -8.93 -0.99 8.68
N GLY A 162 -9.36 -0.63 7.48
CA GLY A 162 -9.90 0.69 7.21
C GLY A 162 -10.47 0.82 5.80
N TRP A 163 -10.65 2.06 5.35
CA TRP A 163 -11.18 2.37 4.03
C TRP A 163 -10.33 3.41 3.32
N ALA A 164 -10.21 3.27 2.00
CA ALA A 164 -9.67 4.28 1.12
C ALA A 164 -10.80 5.07 0.44
N ILE A 165 -10.59 6.37 0.28
CA ILE A 165 -11.43 7.28 -0.50
C ILE A 165 -10.51 7.98 -1.51
N THR A 166 -10.69 7.67 -2.79
CA THR A 166 -9.79 8.10 -3.87
C THR A 166 -10.47 8.95 -4.95
N ASP A 167 -11.80 9.06 -4.92
CA ASP A 167 -12.59 9.90 -5.83
C ASP A 167 -12.90 11.27 -5.22
N PHE A 168 -11.97 11.80 -4.43
CA PHE A 168 -12.15 13.05 -3.65
C PHE A 168 -11.95 14.33 -4.49
N LEU A 169 -12.18 14.23 -5.79
CA LEU A 169 -11.92 15.27 -6.76
C LEU A 169 -13.03 16.32 -6.71
N GLY A 170 -12.76 17.42 -6.01
CA GLY A 170 -13.55 18.65 -6.08
C GLY A 170 -14.43 18.95 -4.87
N GLN A 171 -14.50 18.07 -3.88
CA GLN A 171 -15.12 18.41 -2.59
C GLN A 171 -14.00 18.68 -1.60
N ARG A 172 -13.92 19.89 -1.04
CA ARG A 172 -13.04 20.14 0.11
C ARG A 172 -13.60 19.38 1.30
N PRO A 173 -12.78 18.77 2.17
CA PRO A 173 -13.30 18.30 3.45
C PRO A 173 -13.89 19.55 4.13
N SER A 174 -14.99 19.39 4.85
CA SER A 174 -15.54 20.52 5.58
C SER A 174 -14.42 21.12 6.46
N PRO A 175 -14.36 22.45 6.66
CA PRO A 175 -13.31 23.07 7.47
C PRO A 175 -13.06 22.38 8.83
N PRO A 176 -14.08 21.85 9.53
CA PRO A 176 -13.87 21.03 10.74
C PRO A 176 -13.10 19.72 10.48
N ALA A 177 -13.36 19.03 9.37
CA ALA A 177 -12.65 17.79 9.00
C ALA A 177 -11.17 18.04 8.68
N LEU A 178 -10.82 19.22 8.16
CA LEU A 178 -9.43 19.59 7.90
C LEU A 178 -8.60 19.76 9.18
N LEU A 179 -9.22 20.19 10.30
CA LEU A 179 -8.52 20.38 11.57
C LEU A 179 -8.08 19.07 12.23
N HIS A 180 -8.76 17.96 11.91
CA HIS A 180 -8.47 16.63 12.46
C HIS A 180 -7.76 15.70 11.47
N LEU A 181 -7.50 16.20 10.25
CA LEU A 181 -6.83 15.45 9.20
C LEU A 181 -5.31 15.43 9.43
N VAL A 182 -4.76 14.26 9.70
CA VAL A 182 -3.30 14.08 9.65
C VAL A 182 -2.90 13.93 8.19
N SER A 183 -2.00 14.81 7.74
CA SER A 183 -1.60 14.90 6.34
C SER A 183 -0.15 14.48 6.14
N TYR A 184 0.06 13.50 5.27
CA TYR A 184 1.38 12.98 4.91
C TYR A 184 1.79 13.46 3.53
N SER A 185 2.82 14.31 3.46
CA SER A 185 3.42 14.72 2.20
C SER A 185 4.48 13.70 1.75
N VAL A 186 4.31 13.13 0.56
CA VAL A 186 5.17 12.11 -0.04
C VAL A 186 5.87 12.64 -1.28
N THR A 187 7.01 12.03 -1.63
CA THR A 187 7.65 12.28 -2.94
C THR A 187 6.77 11.73 -4.07
N ARG A 188 7.07 12.10 -5.33
CA ARG A 188 6.34 11.55 -6.48
C ARG A 188 6.45 10.02 -6.55
N ASN A 189 7.59 9.43 -6.21
CA ASN A 189 7.71 7.97 -6.24
C ASN A 189 6.98 7.32 -5.05
N GLY A 190 7.05 7.92 -3.86
CA GLY A 190 6.26 7.46 -2.70
C GLY A 190 4.76 7.48 -3.02
N HIS A 191 4.30 8.54 -3.68
CA HIS A 191 2.93 8.68 -4.18
C HIS A 191 2.54 7.57 -5.16
N ILE A 192 3.38 7.29 -6.17
CA ILE A 192 3.15 6.19 -7.12
C ILE A 192 3.05 4.85 -6.40
N LEU A 193 3.84 4.62 -5.34
CA LEU A 193 3.75 3.40 -4.55
C LEU A 193 2.43 3.30 -3.79
N TRP A 194 1.92 4.39 -3.21
CA TRP A 194 0.58 4.42 -2.63
C TRP A 194 -0.50 4.11 -3.67
N LYS A 195 -0.43 4.71 -4.86
CA LYS A 195 -1.36 4.42 -5.98
C LYS A 195 -1.33 2.95 -6.39
N LYS A 196 -0.17 2.27 -6.31
CA LYS A 196 -0.03 0.83 -6.58
C LYS A 196 -0.49 -0.05 -5.41
N MET A 197 -0.28 0.39 -4.17
CA MET A 197 -0.62 -0.38 -2.98
C MET A 197 -2.12 -0.41 -2.70
N ILE A 198 -2.83 0.71 -2.87
CA ILE A 198 -4.27 0.80 -2.59
C ILE A 198 -5.11 -0.27 -3.33
N PRO A 199 -5.02 -0.46 -4.67
CA PRO A 199 -5.77 -1.52 -5.34
C PRO A 199 -5.43 -2.92 -4.79
N ALA A 200 -4.16 -3.14 -4.45
CA ALA A 200 -3.72 -4.41 -3.89
C ALA A 200 -4.32 -4.64 -2.50
N ALA A 201 -4.43 -3.59 -1.69
CA ALA A 201 -5.04 -3.61 -0.37
C ALA A 201 -6.56 -3.87 -0.43
N VAL A 202 -7.25 -3.33 -1.44
CA VAL A 202 -8.68 -3.62 -1.70
C VAL A 202 -8.86 -5.10 -2.03
N GLU A 203 -8.13 -5.60 -3.04
CA GLU A 203 -8.26 -6.99 -3.48
C GLU A 203 -7.76 -8.00 -2.44
N SER A 204 -6.84 -7.59 -1.55
CA SER A 204 -6.38 -8.41 -0.43
C SER A 204 -7.52 -8.78 0.52
N CYS A 205 -8.43 -7.85 0.83
CA CYS A 205 -9.52 -8.08 1.77
C CYS A 205 -10.91 -8.28 1.14
N ARG A 206 -11.05 -8.13 -0.18
CA ARG A 206 -12.33 -8.33 -0.87
C ARG A 206 -12.83 -9.77 -0.73
N ARG A 207 -14.04 -9.94 -0.21
CA ARG A 207 -14.69 -11.25 -0.03
C ARG A 207 -16.19 -11.26 -0.31
N GLY A 208 -16.90 -10.22 0.12
CA GLY A 208 -18.37 -10.16 0.09
C GLY A 208 -18.97 -9.63 -1.21
N TRP A 209 -18.16 -9.24 -2.19
CA TRP A 209 -18.62 -8.63 -3.43
C TRP A 209 -17.68 -8.93 -4.61
N GLU A 210 -18.24 -8.82 -5.80
CA GLU A 210 -17.56 -9.06 -7.07
C GLU A 210 -17.53 -7.79 -7.92
N HIS A 211 -16.54 -7.70 -8.81
CA HIS A 211 -16.49 -6.63 -9.80
C HIS A 211 -17.64 -6.79 -10.79
N ASP A 212 -18.42 -5.71 -10.95
CA ASP A 212 -19.52 -5.64 -11.92
C ASP A 212 -19.01 -5.85 -13.35
N SER A 213 -19.90 -6.11 -14.32
CA SER A 213 -19.57 -6.35 -15.75
C SER A 213 -18.99 -5.13 -16.49
N SER A 214 -19.10 -3.93 -15.92
CA SER A 214 -18.54 -2.66 -16.41
C SER A 214 -17.23 -2.25 -15.74
N CYS A 215 -16.67 -3.09 -14.86
CA CYS A 215 -15.51 -2.73 -14.06
C CYS A 215 -14.34 -2.25 -14.93
N ALA A 216 -13.79 -1.10 -14.55
CA ALA A 216 -12.66 -0.47 -15.25
C ALA A 216 -11.42 -1.38 -15.35
N TYR A 217 -11.24 -2.34 -14.43
CA TYR A 217 -10.14 -3.30 -14.49
C TYR A 217 -10.23 -4.32 -15.63
N ARG A 218 -11.37 -4.43 -16.32
CA ARG A 218 -11.46 -5.29 -17.51
C ARG A 218 -10.80 -4.68 -18.74
N GLY A 219 -10.76 -3.35 -18.84
CA GLY A 219 -10.12 -2.64 -19.95
C GLY A 219 -8.65 -2.32 -19.69
N THR A 220 -8.24 -2.27 -18.42
CA THR A 220 -6.93 -1.76 -18.02
C THR A 220 -6.41 -2.50 -16.78
N GLN A 221 -5.11 -2.82 -16.76
CA GLN A 221 -4.49 -3.42 -15.58
C GLN A 221 -4.41 -2.42 -14.42
N ALA A 222 -4.66 -2.88 -13.18
CA ALA A 222 -4.52 -2.03 -12.00
C ALA A 222 -3.04 -1.63 -11.73
N PRO A 223 -2.78 -0.42 -11.16
CA PRO A 223 -3.75 0.63 -10.84
C PRO A 223 -4.33 1.29 -12.10
N LEU A 224 -5.57 1.80 -12.02
CA LEU A 224 -6.20 2.51 -13.14
C LEU A 224 -5.46 3.79 -13.54
N SER A 225 -4.81 4.42 -12.57
CA SER A 225 -3.98 5.60 -12.77
C SER A 225 -2.93 5.71 -11.66
N ILE A 226 -1.79 6.29 -12.02
CA ILE A 226 -0.75 6.73 -11.08
C ILE A 226 -0.65 8.27 -11.05
N GLU A 227 -1.50 8.95 -11.82
CA GLU A 227 -1.51 10.41 -11.83
C GLU A 227 -2.11 10.97 -10.54
N PRO A 228 -1.59 12.11 -10.05
CA PRO A 228 -2.20 12.83 -8.96
C PRO A 228 -3.64 13.16 -9.28
N TYR A 229 -4.50 13.07 -8.27
CA TYR A 229 -5.90 13.44 -8.37
C TYR A 229 -6.68 12.56 -9.37
N VAL A 230 -6.25 11.32 -9.58
CA VAL A 230 -7.01 10.33 -10.36
C VAL A 230 -7.06 9.03 -9.57
N SER A 231 -8.26 8.47 -9.38
CA SER A 231 -8.43 7.25 -8.58
C SER A 231 -7.59 6.08 -9.17
N PRO A 232 -6.79 5.38 -8.36
CA PRO A 232 -6.09 4.16 -8.79
C PRO A 232 -7.00 2.92 -8.79
N ILE A 233 -8.21 3.04 -8.21
CA ILE A 233 -9.15 1.94 -8.02
C ILE A 233 -10.46 2.11 -8.79
N CYS A 234 -11.07 0.99 -9.15
CA CYS A 234 -12.42 0.96 -9.69
C CYS A 234 -13.47 1.33 -8.63
N LYS A 235 -14.68 1.66 -9.09
CA LYS A 235 -15.81 2.03 -8.21
C LYS A 235 -16.58 0.85 -7.62
N CYS A 236 -16.30 -0.39 -8.02
CA CYS A 236 -17.09 -1.56 -7.62
C CYS A 236 -17.17 -1.78 -6.11
N GLY A 237 -16.13 -1.35 -5.38
CA GLY A 237 -16.04 -1.47 -3.92
C GLY A 237 -16.61 -0.30 -3.13
N GLU A 238 -17.06 0.79 -3.78
CA GLU A 238 -17.60 1.96 -3.11
C GLU A 238 -18.86 1.60 -2.30
N GLY A 239 -18.86 1.95 -1.02
CA GLY A 239 -19.99 1.69 -0.11
C GLY A 239 -20.20 0.20 0.21
N LYS A 240 -19.26 -0.67 -0.16
CA LYS A 240 -19.27 -2.09 0.22
C LYS A 240 -18.50 -2.31 1.52
N ASP A 241 -18.91 -3.32 2.29
CA ASP A 241 -18.26 -3.70 3.56
C ASP A 241 -18.13 -2.52 4.56
N VAL A 242 -19.15 -1.65 4.61
CA VAL A 242 -19.20 -0.44 5.46
C VAL A 242 -20.00 -0.61 6.76
N VAL A 243 -20.27 -1.86 7.15
CA VAL A 243 -21.00 -2.17 8.41
C VAL A 243 -20.23 -1.64 9.61
N ASP A 244 -18.90 -1.85 9.64
CA ASP A 244 -18.01 -1.39 10.70
C ASP A 244 -17.47 0.03 10.47
N TYR A 245 -17.99 0.76 9.47
CA TYR A 245 -17.49 2.09 9.13
C TYR A 245 -17.77 3.08 10.27
N PRO A 246 -16.80 3.90 10.72
CA PRO A 246 -17.00 4.78 11.87
C PRO A 246 -18.15 5.76 11.67
N GLU A 247 -18.95 5.95 12.72
CA GLU A 247 -20.10 6.87 12.72
C GLU A 247 -19.70 8.33 13.04
N ASP A 248 -18.41 8.59 13.23
CA ASP A 248 -17.88 9.93 13.49
C ASP A 248 -18.29 10.91 12.37
N ALA A 249 -18.82 12.08 12.77
CA ALA A 249 -19.32 13.11 11.87
C ALA A 249 -18.26 13.60 10.85
N LEU A 250 -16.98 13.49 11.17
CA LEU A 250 -15.87 13.87 10.29
C LEU A 250 -15.73 12.93 9.10
N VAL A 251 -16.03 11.64 9.27
CA VAL A 251 -15.83 10.61 8.24
C VAL A 251 -17.13 10.07 7.67
N ALA A 252 -18.26 10.22 8.37
CA ALA A 252 -19.58 9.81 7.92
C ALA A 252 -19.94 10.28 6.49
N PRO A 253 -19.59 11.52 6.05
CA PRO A 253 -19.87 11.98 4.68
C PRO A 253 -19.20 11.15 3.58
N PHE A 254 -18.13 10.42 3.89
CA PHE A 254 -17.38 9.63 2.91
C PHE A 254 -17.84 8.17 2.82
N LYS A 255 -18.74 7.72 3.69
CA LYS A 255 -19.14 6.31 3.81
C LYS A 255 -19.58 5.68 2.50
N THR A 256 -20.31 6.40 1.64
CA THR A 256 -20.79 5.89 0.35
C THR A 256 -19.70 5.77 -0.72
N LYS A 257 -18.60 6.50 -0.56
CA LYS A 257 -17.44 6.47 -1.47
C LYS A 257 -16.27 5.66 -0.91
N ALA A 258 -16.40 5.17 0.32
CA ALA A 258 -15.37 4.42 1.00
C ALA A 258 -15.26 3.01 0.42
N THR A 259 -14.03 2.59 0.10
CA THR A 259 -13.72 1.21 -0.30
C THR A 259 -12.82 0.57 0.73
N ARG A 260 -13.21 -0.57 1.30
CA ARG A 260 -12.46 -1.23 2.38
C ARG A 260 -11.08 -1.70 1.89
N ILE A 261 -10.06 -1.53 2.72
CA ILE A 261 -8.68 -1.95 2.47
C ILE A 261 -8.12 -2.72 3.67
N ALA A 262 -7.22 -3.66 3.38
CA ALA A 262 -6.34 -4.24 4.39
C ALA A 262 -4.88 -3.96 4.03
N LEU A 263 -4.17 -3.26 4.92
CA LEU A 263 -2.75 -2.96 4.76
C LEU A 263 -1.94 -3.75 5.80
N PRO A 264 -1.27 -4.85 5.41
CA PRO A 264 -0.35 -5.52 6.31
C PRO A 264 0.86 -4.63 6.57
N LEU A 265 1.37 -4.66 7.78
CA LEU A 265 2.63 -4.03 8.13
C LEU A 265 3.76 -4.62 7.27
N LEU A 266 4.52 -3.76 6.62
CA LEU A 266 5.59 -4.12 5.71
C LEU A 266 6.93 -4.16 6.45
N SER A 267 7.33 -5.33 6.92
CA SER A 267 8.60 -5.53 7.62
C SER A 267 9.71 -6.07 6.71
N ALA A 268 10.94 -5.77 7.08
CA ALA A 268 12.10 -6.47 6.57
C ALA A 268 12.07 -7.94 6.99
N VAL A 269 12.61 -8.80 6.13
CA VAL A 269 12.64 -10.25 6.36
C VAL A 269 14.01 -10.59 6.95
N SER A 270 14.04 -10.98 8.22
CA SER A 270 15.27 -11.12 9.01
C SER A 270 16.27 -12.17 8.51
N TYR A 271 15.82 -13.15 7.72
CA TYR A 271 16.69 -14.14 7.07
C TYR A 271 17.14 -13.72 5.65
N VAL A 272 16.60 -12.63 5.11
CA VAL A 272 16.99 -12.06 3.80
C VAL A 272 17.88 -10.84 3.97
N GLU A 273 17.58 -9.99 4.95
CA GLU A 273 18.33 -8.77 5.23
C GLU A 273 18.81 -8.74 6.68
N ALA A 274 19.99 -8.17 6.90
CA ALA A 274 20.49 -7.94 8.25
C ALA A 274 19.55 -6.97 8.99
N MET A 275 19.02 -7.43 10.11
CA MET A 275 18.41 -6.57 11.12
C MET A 275 19.51 -6.02 12.01
N ASP A 276 19.33 -4.83 12.60
CA ASP A 276 20.27 -4.41 13.63
C ASP A 276 20.23 -5.41 14.79
N PRO A 277 21.39 -5.86 15.30
CA PRO A 277 21.40 -6.63 16.53
C PRO A 277 20.74 -5.78 17.62
N PRO A 278 19.93 -6.36 18.52
CA PRO A 278 19.46 -5.63 19.69
C PRO A 278 20.68 -5.05 20.39
N GLU A 279 20.65 -3.75 20.71
CA GLU A 279 21.66 -3.15 21.57
C GLU A 279 21.74 -4.03 22.82
N LEU A 280 22.90 -4.69 23.01
CA LEU A 280 23.20 -5.31 24.30
C LEU A 280 23.21 -4.15 25.27
N SER A 281 22.14 -4.01 26.05
CA SER A 281 22.11 -3.11 27.19
C SER A 281 23.36 -3.40 28.00
N GLN A 282 24.29 -2.44 28.01
CA GLN A 282 25.41 -2.49 28.93
C GLN A 282 24.79 -2.47 30.31
N SER A 283 24.81 -3.63 30.95
CA SER A 283 24.35 -3.91 32.31
C SER A 283 24.95 -2.95 33.33
#